data_AF-A0A3M2S262-F1
#
_entry.id   AF-A0A3M2S262-F1
#
_cell.length_a   1.000
_cell.length_b   1.000
_cell.length_c   1.000
_cell.angle_alpha   90.00
_cell.angle_beta   90.00
_cell.angle_gamma   90.00
#
_symmetry.space_group_name_H-M   'P 1'
#
loop_
_entity.id
_entity.type
_entity.pdbx_description
1 polymer ?
#
loop_
_entity_poly.entity_id
_entity_poly.type
_entity_poly.pdbx_seq_one_letter_code
_entity_poly.pdbx_strand_id
1 'polypeptide(L)'
;MILSLSVIAIISWLEPVQSLAAKRAPGNAANACESIPPPKLPGIEVKAVSAAERYDIFVNIDDIYPTGVLPILGNPMKKNATLHVCDVNVTYSHIGVDDTVIVHAYLPFENWNGRFQAVGGGGFYASFGPPAVGPAAFHGYAAASSYTPDVADRFAAKPGVKESLLKPITPLTDFGFANDELINLGQWTDFASRGLHEMAVIGKAVTESFYGIAPKYSYYTGCSTGGRQGYTFVQRYPHDFDGVLANAPGIYWNSVMFSFIWPMVPMIEAKTFLTQCQLKAFDKGFISECDKLDGVIDGVVSDINHCPFDPSSMVGLTLPCDGRDWTITQKEADVVRKIHAGVVTKTGRKLWFGYEYGTTFSIVNTTMLPDGTIIGGPNSISSTWIPFFLQGNTSVNVMDLNVDDIVELFAQSGIQWGGSMGTDIADISAFHDAGGKLLTWHGMADENVPPNGTVLYRTQVEDILGGNKLVNEWYRVFLAPGVGHCSSQNDYGPVPVDSFAALVDWVEKGIAPETLPAMYKDADGTEWSKNLCPFPKVSRYDGKGDPTLASSYSCADSYVGED
;
A
#
# COMPACT_ATOMS: atom_id res chain seq x y z
N MET A 1 31.37 66.27 13.46
CA MET A 1 32.18 65.78 12.32
C MET A 1 32.82 64.47 12.78
N ILE A 2 32.60 63.28 12.23
CA ILE A 2 31.98 62.80 10.99
C ILE A 2 31.47 61.37 11.31
N LEU A 3 30.26 61.03 10.87
CA LEU A 3 29.77 59.65 10.81
C LEU A 3 30.58 58.86 9.77
N SER A 4 30.95 57.62 10.05
CA SER A 4 31.24 56.64 9.00
C SER A 4 30.49 55.34 9.29
N LEU A 5 29.61 54.97 8.35
CA LEU A 5 28.86 53.73 8.32
C LEU A 5 29.82 52.57 8.02
N SER A 6 29.74 51.49 8.81
CA SER A 6 30.32 50.20 8.46
C SER A 6 29.26 49.37 7.74
N VAL A 7 29.53 49.06 6.47
CA VAL A 7 28.73 48.17 5.61
C VAL A 7 28.85 46.74 6.16
N ILE A 8 27.72 46.13 6.51
CA ILE A 8 27.62 44.69 6.77
C ILE A 8 27.59 44.00 5.41
N ALA A 9 28.65 43.27 5.08
CA ALA A 9 28.66 42.37 3.94
C ALA A 9 27.88 41.11 4.29
N ILE A 10 26.76 40.87 3.58
CA ILE A 10 26.04 39.61 3.58
C ILE A 10 26.89 38.63 2.76
N ILE A 11 27.60 37.72 3.43
CA ILE A 11 28.28 36.59 2.77
C ILE A 11 27.20 35.53 2.51
N SER A 12 26.83 35.39 1.24
CA SER A 12 26.05 34.27 0.74
C SER A 12 26.90 33.00 0.74
N TRP A 13 26.38 31.92 1.34
CA TRP A 13 26.93 30.58 1.23
C TRP A 13 26.61 30.02 -0.16
N LEU A 14 27.43 30.38 -1.15
CA LEU A 14 27.51 29.66 -2.42
C LEU A 14 28.70 28.70 -2.29
N GLU A 15 28.43 27.40 -2.20
CA GLU A 15 29.47 26.42 -2.52
C GLU A 15 29.89 26.62 -3.98
N PRO A 16 31.19 26.61 -4.30
CA PRO A 16 31.65 26.81 -5.66
C PRO A 16 31.22 25.63 -6.55
N VAL A 17 30.58 25.93 -7.68
CA VAL A 17 30.15 25.00 -8.75
C VAL A 17 31.19 23.93 -9.12
N GLN A 18 32.49 24.21 -8.90
CA GLN A 18 33.58 23.26 -9.11
C GLN A 18 33.58 22.05 -8.15
N SER A 19 33.06 22.15 -6.93
CA SER A 19 32.99 20.99 -6.01
C SER A 19 31.85 20.02 -6.38
N LEU A 20 30.75 20.53 -6.93
CA LEU A 20 29.59 19.75 -7.38
C LEU A 20 29.93 18.96 -8.65
N ALA A 21 30.61 19.58 -9.62
CA ALA A 21 31.11 18.92 -10.81
C ALA A 21 32.09 17.77 -10.51
N ALA A 22 32.84 17.83 -9.39
CA ALA A 22 33.72 16.75 -8.96
C ALA A 22 32.99 15.56 -8.32
N LYS A 23 31.77 15.77 -7.80
CA LYS A 23 30.87 14.70 -7.30
C LYS A 23 30.10 14.00 -8.41
N ARG A 24 30.03 14.60 -9.61
CA ARG A 24 29.55 13.94 -10.81
C ARG A 24 30.69 13.04 -11.31
N ALA A 25 30.82 11.84 -10.75
CA ALA A 25 31.74 10.84 -11.31
C ALA A 25 31.45 10.70 -12.82
N PRO A 26 32.46 10.47 -13.67
CA PRO A 26 32.22 10.19 -15.08
C PRO A 26 31.47 8.86 -15.20
N GLY A 27 30.14 8.90 -15.22
CA GLY A 27 29.27 7.73 -15.20
C GLY A 27 27.91 8.02 -15.81
N ASN A 28 27.52 7.17 -16.77
CA ASN A 28 26.23 6.94 -17.45
C ASN A 28 25.37 8.10 -17.96
N ALA A 29 25.45 9.33 -17.45
CA ALA A 29 24.64 10.45 -17.93
C ALA A 29 25.16 10.96 -19.29
N ALA A 30 24.32 10.89 -20.32
CA ALA A 30 24.62 11.43 -21.65
C ALA A 30 24.39 12.95 -21.73
N ASN A 31 23.44 13.46 -20.95
CA ASN A 31 23.01 14.86 -20.98
C ASN A 31 23.13 15.54 -19.61
N ALA A 32 23.16 16.88 -19.60
CA ALA A 32 23.09 17.65 -18.36
C ALA A 32 21.68 17.55 -17.76
N CYS A 33 21.57 17.57 -16.43
CA CYS A 33 20.27 17.49 -15.76
C CYS A 33 19.32 18.60 -16.25
N GLU A 34 19.81 19.83 -16.36
CA GLU A 34 19.05 21.00 -16.82
C GLU A 34 18.64 20.95 -18.31
N SER A 35 19.15 19.97 -19.08
CA SER A 35 18.89 19.85 -20.52
C SER A 35 17.78 18.86 -20.88
N ILE A 36 17.05 18.35 -19.89
CA ILE A 36 15.92 17.44 -20.12
C ILE A 36 14.81 18.18 -20.89
N PRO A 37 14.49 17.76 -22.12
CA PRO A 37 13.47 18.43 -22.93
C PRO A 37 12.07 18.09 -22.41
N PRO A 38 11.06 18.94 -22.68
CA PRO A 38 9.66 18.60 -22.45
C PRO A 38 9.29 17.28 -23.15
N PRO A 39 8.78 16.27 -22.41
CA PRO A 39 8.32 15.03 -23.01
C PRO A 39 7.13 15.31 -23.93
N LYS A 40 6.99 14.50 -24.98
CA LYS A 40 5.90 14.64 -25.97
C LYS A 40 4.97 13.46 -25.87
N LEU A 41 3.79 13.66 -25.31
CA LEU A 41 2.69 12.69 -25.32
C LEU A 41 1.46 13.31 -25.99
N PRO A 42 0.72 12.56 -26.83
CA PRO A 42 -0.55 13.03 -27.38
C PRO A 42 -1.57 13.34 -26.28
N GLY A 43 -2.32 14.44 -26.42
CA GLY A 43 -3.44 14.78 -25.53
C GLY A 43 -3.06 15.55 -24.26
N ILE A 44 -1.77 15.71 -23.95
CA ILE A 44 -1.29 16.52 -22.83
C ILE A 44 -0.62 17.82 -23.29
N GLU A 45 -0.64 18.82 -22.42
CA GLU A 45 0.11 20.06 -22.55
C GLU A 45 1.12 20.15 -21.38
N VAL A 46 2.41 20.01 -21.68
CA VAL A 46 3.47 20.18 -20.68
C VAL A 46 3.57 21.65 -20.30
N LYS A 47 3.30 21.94 -19.03
CA LYS A 47 3.29 23.29 -18.46
C LYS A 47 4.68 23.70 -17.98
N ALA A 48 5.41 22.77 -17.37
CA ALA A 48 6.75 23.02 -16.88
C ALA A 48 7.58 21.72 -16.86
N VAL A 49 8.88 21.87 -17.10
CA VAL A 49 9.89 20.89 -16.72
C VAL A 49 10.90 21.61 -15.84
N SER A 50 11.12 21.10 -14.64
CA SER A 50 12.20 21.56 -13.77
C SER A 50 13.12 20.39 -13.49
N ALA A 51 14.41 20.57 -13.74
CA ALA A 51 15.42 19.57 -13.46
C ALA A 51 16.58 20.24 -12.73
N ALA A 52 17.02 19.66 -11.62
CA ALA A 52 18.12 20.17 -10.82
C ALA A 52 19.02 19.02 -10.35
N GLU A 53 20.33 19.26 -10.36
CA GLU A 53 21.26 18.34 -9.71
C GLU A 53 21.10 18.46 -8.18
N ARG A 54 20.93 17.32 -7.51
CA ARG A 54 20.83 17.23 -6.05
C ARG A 54 21.90 16.28 -5.54
N TYR A 55 22.56 16.68 -4.46
CA TYR A 55 23.65 15.93 -3.85
C TYR A 55 23.38 15.74 -2.37
N ASP A 56 23.93 14.68 -1.79
CA ASP A 56 23.86 14.40 -0.36
C ASP A 56 22.41 14.31 0.15
N ILE A 57 21.50 13.81 -0.69
CA ILE A 57 20.13 13.51 -0.26
C ILE A 57 20.20 12.36 0.74
N PHE A 58 19.73 12.61 1.95
CA PHE A 58 19.55 11.58 2.97
C PHE A 58 18.25 10.84 2.69
N VAL A 59 18.36 9.55 2.38
CA VAL A 59 17.20 8.65 2.32
C VAL A 59 17.07 8.00 3.69
N ASN A 60 16.20 8.54 4.54
CA ASN A 60 15.95 7.97 5.86
C ASN A 60 14.79 6.97 5.79
N ILE A 61 15.09 5.73 6.19
CA ILE A 61 14.11 4.64 6.21
C ILE A 61 12.96 4.89 7.19
N ASP A 62 13.21 5.64 8.26
CA ASP A 62 12.20 5.98 9.26
C ASP A 62 11.20 7.04 8.77
N ASP A 63 11.58 7.84 7.76
CA ASP A 63 10.68 8.81 7.11
C ASP A 63 9.74 8.11 6.10
N ILE A 64 10.02 6.83 5.80
CA ILE A 64 9.32 5.95 4.85
C ILE A 64 8.48 4.91 5.60
N TYR A 65 8.66 4.77 6.91
CA TYR A 65 7.91 3.85 7.77
C TYR A 65 6.37 3.97 7.67
N PRO A 66 5.78 5.18 7.56
CA PRO A 66 4.33 5.30 7.40
C PRO A 66 3.82 5.13 5.96
N THR A 67 4.68 4.87 4.96
CA THR A 67 4.26 4.79 3.54
C THR A 67 4.09 3.36 3.02
N GLY A 68 4.35 2.33 3.83
CA GLY A 68 4.22 0.92 3.41
C GLY A 68 5.25 0.47 2.36
N VAL A 69 6.31 1.26 2.15
CA VAL A 69 7.35 1.06 1.12
C VAL A 69 8.49 0.15 1.62
N LEU A 70 8.49 -0.27 2.89
CA LEU A 70 9.61 -0.93 3.55
C LEU A 70 9.90 -2.39 3.16
N PRO A 71 8.91 -3.30 2.99
CA PRO A 71 9.20 -4.68 2.56
C PRO A 71 9.52 -4.81 1.06
N ILE A 72 9.49 -3.68 0.34
CA ILE A 72 9.46 -3.62 -1.12
C ILE A 72 10.85 -3.43 -1.73
N LEU A 73 11.87 -3.01 -0.98
CA LEU A 73 13.12 -2.56 -1.59
C LEU A 73 14.31 -3.50 -1.41
N GLY A 74 14.22 -4.39 -0.43
CA GLY A 74 15.25 -5.37 -0.13
C GLY A 74 16.59 -4.80 0.32
N ASN A 75 17.18 -5.44 1.33
CA ASN A 75 18.39 -5.07 2.08
C ASN A 75 18.37 -3.66 2.74
N PRO A 76 18.57 -3.53 4.07
CA PRO A 76 18.56 -2.22 4.73
C PRO A 76 19.60 -1.27 4.11
N MET A 77 19.13 -0.11 3.66
CA MET A 77 20.03 1.00 3.28
C MET A 77 21.00 1.27 4.43
N LYS A 78 22.28 1.46 4.13
CA LYS A 78 23.27 1.82 5.15
C LYS A 78 22.83 3.13 5.82
N LYS A 79 22.86 3.16 7.17
CA LYS A 79 22.66 4.38 7.93
C LYS A 79 23.63 5.45 7.41
N ASN A 80 23.09 6.62 7.03
CA ASN A 80 23.81 7.76 6.44
C ASN A 80 24.30 7.59 4.99
N ALA A 81 23.66 6.75 4.18
CA ALA A 81 23.97 6.71 2.76
C ALA A 81 23.45 7.98 2.04
N THR A 82 24.30 8.58 1.20
CA THR A 82 23.99 9.79 0.43
C THR A 82 23.65 9.44 -1.00
N LEU A 83 22.58 10.04 -1.52
CA LEU A 83 22.13 9.89 -2.90
C LEU A 83 22.44 11.17 -3.71
N HIS A 84 22.96 10.98 -4.93
CA HIS A 84 23.24 12.05 -5.89
C HIS A 84 22.47 11.79 -7.17
N VAL A 85 21.54 12.69 -7.52
CA VAL A 85 20.55 12.49 -8.59
C VAL A 85 20.33 13.74 -9.40
N CYS A 86 19.88 13.54 -10.64
CA CYS A 86 19.06 14.54 -11.32
C CYS A 86 17.62 14.40 -10.80
N ASP A 87 17.14 15.45 -10.13
CA ASP A 87 15.78 15.59 -9.59
C ASP A 87 14.92 16.33 -10.63
N VAL A 88 13.92 15.64 -11.16
CA VAL A 88 13.13 16.10 -12.31
C VAL A 88 11.66 16.12 -11.94
N ASN A 89 10.99 17.24 -12.21
CA ASN A 89 9.54 17.35 -12.25
C ASN A 89 9.07 17.70 -13.66
N VAL A 90 8.07 16.98 -14.13
CA VAL A 90 7.30 17.30 -15.33
C VAL A 90 5.87 17.60 -14.90
N THR A 91 5.45 18.85 -15.01
CA THR A 91 4.08 19.29 -14.74
C THR A 91 3.32 19.41 -16.04
N TYR A 92 2.16 18.78 -16.14
CA TYR A 92 1.30 18.83 -17.33
C TYR A 92 -0.19 18.83 -16.95
N SER A 93 -1.02 19.15 -17.94
CA SER A 93 -2.47 19.01 -17.90
C SER A 93 -2.98 18.37 -19.19
N HIS A 94 -4.20 17.84 -19.20
CA HIS A 94 -4.83 17.34 -20.40
C HIS A 94 -5.57 18.45 -21.15
N ILE A 95 -5.55 18.40 -22.48
CA ILE A 95 -6.20 19.43 -23.30
C ILE A 95 -7.71 19.39 -23.07
N GLY A 96 -8.26 20.50 -22.58
CA GLY A 96 -9.69 20.65 -22.32
C GLY A 96 -10.19 19.96 -21.04
N VAL A 97 -9.28 19.54 -20.16
CA VAL A 97 -9.60 18.99 -18.84
C VAL A 97 -9.01 19.90 -17.77
N ASP A 98 -9.78 20.15 -16.71
CA ASP A 98 -9.30 20.86 -15.54
C ASP A 98 -8.55 19.90 -14.63
N ASP A 99 -7.28 19.62 -14.94
CA ASP A 99 -6.41 18.78 -14.13
C ASP A 99 -4.98 19.30 -14.13
N THR A 100 -4.20 18.84 -13.15
CA THR A 100 -2.75 19.01 -13.18
C THR A 100 -2.09 17.79 -12.56
N VAL A 101 -1.12 17.23 -13.29
CA VAL A 101 -0.34 16.08 -12.84
C VAL A 101 1.14 16.46 -12.85
N ILE A 102 1.85 16.01 -11.83
CA ILE A 102 3.29 16.14 -11.70
C ILE A 102 3.90 14.75 -11.71
N VAL A 103 4.79 14.48 -12.66
CA VAL A 103 5.65 13.30 -12.65
C VAL A 103 7.00 13.72 -12.08
N HIS A 104 7.38 13.11 -10.97
CA HIS A 104 8.66 13.32 -10.31
C HIS A 104 9.57 12.12 -10.56
N ALA A 105 10.82 12.38 -10.92
CA ALA A 105 11.82 11.34 -11.17
C ALA A 105 13.17 11.66 -10.53
N TYR A 106 13.79 10.64 -9.92
CA TYR A 106 15.18 10.63 -9.50
C TYR A 106 16.01 9.76 -10.43
N LEU A 107 17.00 10.38 -11.07
CA LEU A 107 17.93 9.72 -11.98
C LEU A 107 19.32 9.71 -11.33
N PRO A 108 19.78 8.60 -10.74
CA PRO A 108 21.07 8.54 -10.06
C PRO A 108 22.24 8.82 -11.00
N PHE A 109 23.17 9.68 -10.59
CA PHE A 109 24.38 9.98 -11.38
C PHE A 109 25.33 8.80 -11.44
N GLU A 110 25.33 7.96 -10.42
CA GLU A 110 26.22 6.82 -10.28
C GLU A 110 25.41 5.53 -10.24
N ASN A 111 25.99 4.45 -10.75
CA ASN A 111 25.46 3.09 -10.60
C ASN A 111 24.03 2.89 -11.12
N TRP A 112 23.58 3.68 -12.10
CA TRP A 112 22.33 3.34 -12.81
C TRP A 112 22.45 1.95 -13.41
N ASN A 113 21.56 1.06 -12.99
CA ASN A 113 21.61 -0.37 -13.30
C ASN A 113 20.90 -0.73 -14.63
N GLY A 114 20.50 0.28 -15.40
CA GLY A 114 19.77 0.10 -16.66
C GLY A 114 18.26 -0.12 -16.50
N ARG A 115 17.72 -0.03 -15.27
CA ARG A 115 16.31 -0.29 -14.97
C ARG A 115 15.56 0.99 -14.64
N PHE A 116 14.26 0.96 -14.91
CA PHE A 116 13.29 1.95 -14.45
C PHE A 116 12.40 1.34 -13.37
N GLN A 117 12.06 2.10 -12.34
CA GLN A 117 11.12 1.69 -11.29
C GLN A 117 10.12 2.79 -10.97
N ALA A 118 8.85 2.51 -11.14
CA ALA A 118 7.78 3.37 -10.67
C ALA A 118 7.28 2.92 -9.29
N VAL A 119 6.86 3.89 -8.47
CA VAL A 119 6.30 3.65 -7.12
C VAL A 119 4.92 4.25 -6.98
N GLY A 120 4.03 3.51 -6.31
CA GLY A 120 2.64 3.92 -6.04
C GLY A 120 2.43 4.77 -4.80
N GLY A 121 1.15 5.00 -4.49
CA GLY A 121 0.70 5.74 -3.30
C GLY A 121 -0.11 4.89 -2.31
N GLY A 122 -0.90 5.54 -1.46
CA GLY A 122 -1.71 4.91 -0.41
C GLY A 122 -2.96 5.74 -0.10
N GLY A 123 -4.03 5.12 0.37
CA GLY A 123 -5.32 5.81 0.57
C GLY A 123 -5.75 6.60 -0.67
N PHE A 124 -6.01 7.89 -0.51
CA PHE A 124 -6.38 8.79 -1.61
C PHE A 124 -5.18 9.50 -2.27
N TYR A 125 -3.93 9.04 -2.04
CA TYR A 125 -2.71 9.57 -2.64
C TYR A 125 -2.28 8.76 -3.86
N ALA A 126 -2.00 9.44 -4.98
CA ALA A 126 -1.43 8.80 -6.16
C ALA A 126 0.02 8.33 -5.94
N SER A 127 0.80 9.07 -5.14
CA SER A 127 2.17 8.78 -4.69
C SER A 127 2.48 9.59 -3.43
N PHE A 128 3.52 9.22 -2.70
CA PHE A 128 4.11 9.98 -1.59
C PHE A 128 5.26 10.92 -2.01
N GLY A 129 5.45 11.18 -3.31
CA GLY A 129 6.40 12.16 -3.83
C GLY A 129 7.88 11.74 -3.68
N PRO A 130 8.82 12.71 -3.48
CA PRO A 130 10.25 12.42 -3.42
C PRO A 130 10.69 11.34 -2.42
N PRO A 131 10.13 11.26 -1.19
CA PRO A 131 10.44 10.18 -0.25
C PRO A 131 10.19 8.77 -0.79
N ALA A 132 9.23 8.60 -1.70
CA ALA A 132 8.87 7.29 -2.24
C ALA A 132 9.89 6.76 -3.27
N VAL A 133 10.51 7.65 -4.05
CA VAL A 133 11.43 7.27 -5.14
C VAL A 133 12.89 7.18 -4.69
N GLY A 134 13.24 7.82 -3.57
CA GLY A 134 14.60 7.85 -3.02
C GLY A 134 15.25 6.47 -2.87
N PRO A 135 14.60 5.48 -2.25
CA PRO A 135 15.21 4.15 -2.10
C PRO A 135 15.44 3.42 -3.42
N ALA A 136 14.48 3.47 -4.35
CA ALA A 136 14.67 2.87 -5.67
C ALA A 136 15.87 3.50 -6.40
N ALA A 137 16.00 4.84 -6.35
CA ALA A 137 17.17 5.53 -6.88
C ALA A 137 18.47 5.14 -6.17
N PHE A 138 18.43 4.93 -4.85
CA PHE A 138 19.57 4.42 -4.08
C PHE A 138 20.04 3.03 -4.54
N HIS A 139 19.12 2.15 -4.92
CA HIS A 139 19.44 0.83 -5.50
C HIS A 139 19.78 0.88 -7.00
N GLY A 140 20.00 2.08 -7.55
CA GLY A 140 20.46 2.30 -8.92
C GLY A 140 19.36 2.28 -9.98
N TYR A 141 18.09 2.38 -9.60
CA TYR A 141 16.99 2.51 -10.56
C TYR A 141 16.82 3.97 -10.98
N ALA A 142 16.43 4.21 -12.22
CA ALA A 142 15.76 5.47 -12.53
C ALA A 142 14.34 5.38 -11.95
N ALA A 143 14.05 6.20 -10.94
CA ALA A 143 12.86 6.02 -10.11
C ALA A 143 11.86 7.14 -10.35
N ALA A 144 10.58 6.82 -10.55
CA ALA A 144 9.53 7.81 -10.80
C ALA A 144 8.26 7.58 -9.99
N SER A 145 7.52 8.66 -9.78
CA SER A 145 6.18 8.63 -9.20
C SER A 145 5.33 9.80 -9.74
N SER A 146 4.00 9.74 -9.60
CA SER A 146 3.11 10.84 -9.99
C SER A 146 2.24 11.32 -8.84
N TYR A 147 2.05 12.63 -8.74
CA TYR A 147 1.20 13.25 -7.74
C TYR A 147 0.55 14.54 -8.28
N THR A 148 -0.38 15.10 -7.51
CA THR A 148 -1.05 16.37 -7.80
C THR A 148 -0.33 17.54 -7.13
N PRO A 149 -0.46 18.79 -7.60
CA PRO A 149 0.21 19.95 -6.98
C PRO A 149 -0.01 20.08 -5.46
N ASP A 150 -1.18 19.75 -4.94
CA ASP A 150 -1.48 19.82 -3.50
C ASP A 150 -0.67 18.83 -2.65
N VAL A 151 -0.27 17.70 -3.24
CA VAL A 151 0.67 16.75 -2.61
C VAL A 151 2.09 17.33 -2.63
N ALA A 152 2.48 18.04 -3.69
CA ALA A 152 3.80 18.66 -3.80
C ALA A 152 4.09 19.63 -2.63
N ASP A 153 3.09 20.42 -2.22
CA ASP A 153 3.23 21.38 -1.11
C ASP A 153 3.32 20.71 0.27
N ARG A 154 2.76 19.50 0.42
CA ARG A 154 2.80 18.70 1.66
C ARG A 154 4.12 17.95 1.84
N PHE A 155 4.73 17.52 0.73
CA PHE A 155 5.98 16.74 0.70
C PHE A 155 7.21 17.55 0.27
N ALA A 156 7.05 18.84 -0.06
CA ALA A 156 8.16 19.75 -0.30
C ALA A 156 9.14 19.68 0.88
N ALA A 157 10.39 19.34 0.60
CA ALA A 157 11.47 19.06 1.54
C ALA A 157 11.74 20.22 2.53
N LYS A 158 10.88 20.35 3.53
CA LYS A 158 11.09 21.19 4.70
C LYS A 158 11.62 20.30 5.84
N PRO A 159 12.62 20.75 6.60
CA PRO A 159 12.98 20.09 7.85
C PRO A 159 11.72 19.97 8.72
N GLY A 160 11.32 18.76 9.12
CA GLY A 160 10.06 18.50 9.86
C GLY A 160 9.01 17.65 9.14
N VAL A 161 9.40 16.82 8.16
CA VAL A 161 8.51 15.93 7.36
C VAL A 161 7.50 15.13 8.19
N LYS A 162 7.80 14.80 9.46
CA LYS A 162 6.85 14.12 10.36
C LYS A 162 5.55 14.88 10.60
N GLU A 163 5.56 16.22 10.72
CA GLU A 163 4.33 16.97 10.97
C GLU A 163 3.48 17.19 9.71
N SER A 164 4.07 17.13 8.50
CA SER A 164 3.31 17.26 7.24
C SER A 164 2.69 15.93 6.80
N LEU A 165 3.35 14.80 7.10
CA LEU A 165 2.81 13.43 6.96
C LEU A 165 1.57 13.16 7.82
N LEU A 166 1.40 13.92 8.92
CA LEU A 166 0.32 13.75 9.90
C LEU A 166 -0.87 14.69 9.70
N LYS A 167 -0.85 15.59 8.70
CA LYS A 167 -2.01 16.45 8.43
C LYS A 167 -3.15 15.62 7.82
N PRO A 168 -4.39 15.71 8.35
CA PRO A 168 -5.53 14.97 7.83
C PRO A 168 -5.69 15.17 6.31
N ILE A 169 -6.00 14.06 5.63
CA ILE A 169 -6.47 14.04 4.26
C ILE A 169 -7.71 14.94 4.19
N THR A 170 -7.71 15.90 3.28
CA THR A 170 -8.91 16.67 2.97
C THR A 170 -9.14 16.56 1.47
N PRO A 171 -10.15 15.78 1.03
CA PRO A 171 -10.53 15.73 -0.39
C PRO A 171 -10.72 17.14 -0.97
N LEU A 172 -11.12 18.11 -0.13
CA LEU A 172 -11.17 19.56 -0.40
C LEU A 172 -10.04 20.11 -1.27
N THR A 173 -8.80 19.66 -1.09
CA THR A 173 -7.64 20.14 -1.88
C THR A 173 -7.32 19.19 -3.04
N ASP A 174 -7.26 17.88 -2.80
CA ASP A 174 -6.58 16.95 -3.72
C ASP A 174 -7.45 16.48 -4.90
N PHE A 175 -8.77 16.66 -4.84
CA PHE A 175 -9.73 16.33 -5.92
C PHE A 175 -10.64 17.50 -6.31
N GLY A 176 -10.21 18.74 -6.03
CA GLY A 176 -10.90 19.93 -6.52
C GLY A 176 -12.24 20.25 -5.84
N PHE A 177 -12.50 19.71 -4.65
CA PHE A 177 -13.70 20.03 -3.85
C PHE A 177 -13.72 21.48 -3.32
N ALA A 178 -12.86 22.36 -3.85
CA ALA A 178 -12.52 23.64 -3.27
C ALA A 178 -13.65 24.67 -3.32
N ASN A 179 -14.69 24.55 -4.17
CA ASN A 179 -15.72 25.60 -4.24
C ASN A 179 -17.16 25.17 -4.57
N ASP A 180 -17.44 23.99 -5.14
CA ASP A 180 -18.80 23.65 -5.64
C ASP A 180 -19.33 22.26 -5.20
N GLU A 181 -18.73 21.59 -4.20
CA GLU A 181 -19.11 20.23 -3.73
C GLU A 181 -19.06 19.11 -4.80
N LEU A 182 -18.53 19.38 -5.99
CA LEU A 182 -18.41 18.43 -7.10
C LEU A 182 -16.99 17.84 -7.21
N ILE A 183 -16.92 16.57 -7.59
CA ILE A 183 -15.67 15.83 -7.82
C ILE A 183 -15.02 16.32 -9.12
N ASN A 184 -13.73 16.67 -9.07
CA ASN A 184 -12.95 16.86 -10.29
C ASN A 184 -12.72 15.51 -10.99
N LEU A 185 -13.49 15.24 -12.04
CA LEU A 185 -13.42 13.98 -12.78
C LEU A 185 -12.12 13.80 -13.56
N GLY A 186 -11.44 14.88 -13.96
CA GLY A 186 -10.12 14.83 -14.60
C GLY A 186 -9.08 14.27 -13.64
N GLN A 187 -8.95 14.94 -12.50
CA GLN A 187 -8.03 14.53 -11.42
C GLN A 187 -8.35 13.12 -10.90
N TRP A 188 -9.64 12.77 -10.80
CA TRP A 188 -10.07 11.42 -10.43
C TRP A 188 -9.67 10.37 -11.46
N THR A 189 -9.81 10.67 -12.74
CA THR A 189 -9.39 9.78 -13.84
C THR A 189 -7.86 9.58 -13.82
N ASP A 190 -7.11 10.61 -13.45
CA ASP A 190 -5.66 10.53 -13.29
C ASP A 190 -5.24 9.60 -12.16
N PHE A 191 -5.86 9.78 -10.99
CA PHE A 191 -5.66 8.90 -9.83
C PHE A 191 -6.05 7.45 -10.14
N ALA A 192 -7.14 7.26 -10.87
CA ALA A 192 -7.67 5.95 -11.20
C ALA A 192 -6.75 5.18 -12.14
N SER A 193 -6.33 5.79 -13.25
CA SER A 193 -5.63 5.08 -14.32
C SER A 193 -4.78 5.93 -15.26
N ARG A 194 -5.25 7.08 -15.75
CA ARG A 194 -4.61 7.81 -16.86
C ARG A 194 -3.25 8.38 -16.46
N GLY A 195 -3.20 9.10 -15.35
CA GLY A 195 -1.96 9.68 -14.82
C GLY A 195 -0.94 8.61 -14.44
N LEU A 196 -1.38 7.41 -14.07
CA LEU A 196 -0.50 6.27 -13.78
C LEU A 196 0.26 5.81 -15.04
N HIS A 197 -0.46 5.66 -16.16
CA HIS A 197 0.15 5.31 -17.45
C HIS A 197 1.15 6.39 -17.89
N GLU A 198 0.74 7.64 -17.79
CA GLU A 198 1.55 8.78 -18.21
C GLU A 198 2.80 8.92 -17.34
N MET A 199 2.73 8.61 -16.05
CA MET A 199 3.91 8.49 -15.18
C MET A 199 4.91 7.47 -15.73
N ALA A 200 4.45 6.29 -16.15
CA ALA A 200 5.32 5.27 -16.72
C ALA A 200 5.96 5.75 -18.02
N VAL A 201 5.18 6.33 -18.92
CA VAL A 201 5.66 6.82 -20.23
C VAL A 201 6.61 8.00 -20.07
N ILE A 202 6.23 9.02 -19.31
CA ILE A 202 7.04 10.22 -19.06
C ILE A 202 8.32 9.85 -18.28
N GLY A 203 8.21 9.03 -17.24
CA GLY A 203 9.37 8.61 -16.45
C GLY A 203 10.41 7.86 -17.30
N LYS A 204 9.96 6.95 -18.17
CA LYS A 204 10.85 6.26 -19.13
C LYS A 204 11.47 7.22 -20.14
N ALA A 205 10.70 8.17 -20.68
CA ALA A 205 11.19 9.16 -21.64
C ALA A 205 12.24 10.11 -21.02
N VAL A 206 12.01 10.58 -19.79
CA VAL A 206 12.97 11.38 -19.03
C VAL A 206 14.24 10.60 -18.74
N THR A 207 14.10 9.33 -18.37
CA THR A 207 15.24 8.41 -18.14
C THR A 207 16.09 8.25 -19.41
N GLU A 208 15.45 7.93 -20.53
CA GLU A 208 16.12 7.78 -21.84
C GLU A 208 16.82 9.07 -22.26
N SER A 209 16.16 10.21 -22.09
CA SER A 209 16.75 11.50 -22.41
C SER A 209 17.99 11.80 -21.56
N PHE A 210 18.02 11.39 -20.30
CA PHE A 210 19.14 11.70 -19.41
C PHE A 210 20.35 10.78 -19.64
N TYR A 211 20.11 9.46 -19.76
CA TYR A 211 21.17 8.45 -19.94
C TYR A 211 21.54 8.21 -21.40
N GLY A 212 20.76 8.73 -22.36
CA GLY A 212 20.98 8.54 -23.80
C GLY A 212 20.61 7.14 -24.32
N ILE A 213 20.03 6.30 -23.46
CA ILE A 213 19.57 4.95 -23.78
C ILE A 213 18.31 4.64 -22.96
N ALA A 214 17.35 3.98 -23.58
CA ALA A 214 16.13 3.54 -22.90
C ALA A 214 16.44 2.52 -21.79
N PRO A 215 15.63 2.48 -20.71
CA PRO A 215 15.70 1.41 -19.72
C PRO A 215 15.57 0.04 -20.40
N LYS A 216 16.38 -0.93 -19.98
CA LYS A 216 16.30 -2.31 -20.47
C LYS A 216 15.09 -3.05 -19.89
N TYR A 217 14.75 -2.75 -18.64
CA TYR A 217 13.60 -3.30 -17.93
C TYR A 217 12.86 -2.19 -17.19
N SER A 218 11.53 -2.30 -17.08
CA SER A 218 10.68 -1.43 -16.29
C SER A 218 9.90 -2.20 -15.23
N TYR A 219 9.91 -1.68 -14.01
CA TYR A 219 9.24 -2.27 -12.85
C TYR A 219 8.26 -1.30 -12.21
N TYR A 220 7.20 -1.84 -11.62
CA TYR A 220 6.32 -1.10 -10.73
C TYR A 220 6.28 -1.77 -9.36
N THR A 221 6.17 -0.96 -8.30
CA THR A 221 5.85 -1.47 -6.98
C THR A 221 4.91 -0.57 -6.18
N GLY A 222 4.02 -1.19 -5.42
CA GLY A 222 3.15 -0.47 -4.48
C GLY A 222 2.40 -1.41 -3.55
N CYS A 223 1.90 -0.84 -2.46
CA CYS A 223 1.05 -1.53 -1.50
C CYS A 223 -0.26 -0.74 -1.29
N SER A 224 -1.36 -1.37 -0.88
CA SER A 224 -2.65 -0.68 -0.66
C SER A 224 -3.22 -0.09 -1.96
N THR A 225 -3.49 1.21 -2.01
CA THR A 225 -3.76 1.95 -3.26
C THR A 225 -2.64 1.75 -4.29
N GLY A 226 -1.38 1.69 -3.87
CA GLY A 226 -0.26 1.33 -4.71
C GLY A 226 -0.39 -0.08 -5.28
N GLY A 227 -0.91 -1.03 -4.51
CA GLY A 227 -1.24 -2.36 -5.00
C GLY A 227 -2.35 -2.29 -6.07
N ARG A 228 -3.44 -1.55 -5.82
CA ARG A 228 -4.52 -1.32 -6.81
C ARG A 228 -3.98 -0.69 -8.10
N GLN A 229 -3.11 0.31 -8.00
CA GLN A 229 -2.45 0.93 -9.14
C GLN A 229 -1.61 -0.09 -9.93
N GLY A 230 -0.92 -1.01 -9.25
CA GLY A 230 -0.25 -2.15 -9.87
C GLY A 230 -1.17 -3.01 -10.72
N TYR A 231 -2.33 -3.39 -10.17
CA TYR A 231 -3.36 -4.13 -10.92
C TYR A 231 -3.97 -3.29 -12.06
N THR A 232 -4.00 -1.97 -11.95
CA THR A 232 -4.43 -1.09 -13.05
C THR A 232 -3.49 -1.19 -14.25
N PHE A 233 -2.17 -1.22 -14.03
CA PHE A 233 -1.21 -1.44 -15.12
C PHE A 233 -1.42 -2.79 -15.79
N VAL A 234 -1.59 -3.85 -15.00
CA VAL A 234 -1.82 -5.20 -15.50
C VAL A 234 -3.11 -5.28 -16.32
N GLN A 235 -4.19 -4.61 -15.87
CA GLN A 235 -5.50 -4.66 -16.53
C GLN A 235 -5.62 -3.75 -17.76
N ARG A 236 -4.98 -2.58 -17.75
CA ARG A 236 -5.23 -1.51 -18.75
C ARG A 236 -4.01 -1.14 -19.58
N TYR A 237 -2.81 -1.32 -19.04
CA TYR A 237 -1.56 -0.87 -19.66
C TYR A 237 -0.49 -1.97 -19.64
N PRO A 238 -0.76 -3.12 -20.30
CA PRO A 238 0.03 -4.33 -20.16
C PRO A 238 1.49 -4.21 -20.62
N HIS A 239 1.84 -3.14 -21.34
CA HIS A 239 3.19 -2.88 -21.85
C HIS A 239 3.96 -1.82 -21.06
N ASP A 240 3.41 -1.29 -19.96
CA ASP A 240 4.12 -0.27 -19.19
C ASP A 240 5.28 -0.84 -18.38
N PHE A 241 5.13 -2.07 -17.88
CA PHE A 241 6.07 -2.72 -16.96
C PHE A 241 6.28 -4.19 -17.32
N ASP A 242 7.54 -4.65 -17.25
CA ASP A 242 7.91 -6.06 -17.37
C ASP A 242 7.59 -6.83 -16.07
N GLY A 243 7.70 -6.15 -14.91
CA GLY A 243 7.42 -6.71 -13.60
C GLY A 243 6.60 -5.77 -12.71
N VAL A 244 5.56 -6.30 -12.09
CA VAL A 244 4.68 -5.57 -11.15
C VAL A 244 4.68 -6.26 -9.79
N LEU A 245 5.10 -5.55 -8.75
CA LEU A 245 4.96 -5.95 -7.35
C LEU A 245 3.77 -5.19 -6.73
N ALA A 246 2.64 -5.86 -6.54
CA ALA A 246 1.41 -5.22 -6.09
C ALA A 246 0.90 -5.90 -4.81
N ASN A 247 1.18 -5.30 -3.66
CA ASN A 247 0.93 -5.89 -2.35
C ASN A 247 -0.32 -5.32 -1.68
N ALA A 248 -0.96 -6.10 -0.81
CA ALA A 248 -2.23 -5.77 -0.15
C ALA A 248 -3.17 -4.90 -1.01
N PRO A 249 -3.50 -5.34 -2.25
CA PRO A 249 -4.04 -4.43 -3.25
C PRO A 249 -5.48 -4.03 -2.93
N GLY A 250 -5.75 -2.72 -2.89
CA GLY A 250 -7.10 -2.15 -2.75
C GLY A 250 -7.95 -2.26 -4.02
N ILE A 251 -7.97 -3.44 -4.66
CA ILE A 251 -8.83 -3.77 -5.80
C ILE A 251 -10.29 -3.95 -5.35
N TYR A 252 -11.22 -3.94 -6.31
CA TYR A 252 -12.66 -3.75 -6.06
C TYR A 252 -12.91 -2.50 -5.23
N TRP A 253 -12.32 -1.36 -5.64
CA TRP A 253 -12.29 -0.12 -4.87
C TRP A 253 -13.68 0.27 -4.33
N ASN A 254 -14.69 0.23 -5.20
CA ASN A 254 -16.08 0.54 -4.86
C ASN A 254 -16.67 -0.36 -3.77
N SER A 255 -16.12 -1.55 -3.54
CA SER A 255 -16.54 -2.47 -2.49
C SER A 255 -15.65 -2.39 -1.26
N VAL A 256 -14.32 -2.35 -1.43
CA VAL A 256 -13.35 -2.31 -0.32
C VAL A 256 -13.46 -1.05 0.52
N MET A 257 -13.90 0.07 -0.05
CA MET A 257 -14.14 1.31 0.72
C MET A 257 -15.15 1.11 1.87
N PHE A 258 -16.06 0.13 1.76
CA PHE A 258 -17.02 -0.17 2.82
C PHE A 258 -16.44 -1.02 3.95
N SER A 259 -15.32 -1.74 3.73
CA SER A 259 -14.60 -2.41 4.81
C SER A 259 -14.12 -1.42 5.87
N PHE A 260 -13.78 -0.18 5.49
CA PHE A 260 -13.29 0.82 6.44
C PHE A 260 -14.35 1.31 7.42
N ILE A 261 -15.62 1.43 7.01
CA ILE A 261 -16.70 1.82 7.92
C ILE A 261 -17.31 0.62 8.65
N TRP A 262 -17.23 -0.58 8.04
CA TRP A 262 -17.96 -1.73 8.52
C TRP A 262 -17.75 -2.04 10.00
N PRO A 263 -16.54 -1.99 10.59
CA PRO A 263 -16.38 -2.29 12.02
C PRO A 263 -17.21 -1.41 12.95
N MET A 264 -17.48 -0.16 12.57
CA MET A 264 -18.31 0.76 13.34
C MET A 264 -19.80 0.46 13.19
N VAL A 265 -20.25 -0.09 12.07
CA VAL A 265 -21.67 -0.27 11.75
C VAL A 265 -22.36 -1.23 12.75
N PRO A 266 -21.85 -2.45 13.03
CA PRO A 266 -22.39 -3.29 14.09
C PRO A 266 -22.35 -2.64 15.48
N MET A 267 -21.32 -1.84 15.79
CA MET A 267 -21.23 -1.12 17.07
C MET A 267 -22.32 -0.07 17.21
N ILE A 268 -22.56 0.72 16.16
CA ILE A 268 -23.62 1.75 16.08
C ILE A 268 -24.99 1.09 16.25
N GLU A 269 -25.29 0.04 15.48
CA GLU A 269 -26.58 -0.66 15.55
C GLU A 269 -26.82 -1.27 16.94
N ALA A 270 -25.81 -1.91 17.52
CA ALA A 270 -25.91 -2.54 18.83
C ALA A 270 -25.82 -1.53 19.99
N LYS A 271 -25.47 -0.27 19.72
CA LYS A 271 -25.07 0.74 20.72
C LYS A 271 -24.03 0.17 21.71
N THR A 272 -23.09 -0.60 21.18
CA THR A 272 -22.07 -1.33 21.94
C THR A 272 -20.73 -1.10 21.26
N PHE A 273 -19.97 -0.12 21.75
CA PHE A 273 -18.64 0.22 21.24
C PHE A 273 -17.57 -0.51 22.05
N LEU A 274 -16.58 -1.07 21.36
CA LEU A 274 -15.45 -1.77 21.98
C LEU A 274 -14.18 -0.94 21.86
N THR A 275 -13.38 -0.90 22.93
CA THR A 275 -12.04 -0.31 22.92
C THR A 275 -11.04 -1.22 22.21
N GLN A 276 -9.90 -0.65 21.84
CA GLN A 276 -8.77 -1.39 21.29
C GLN A 276 -8.28 -2.51 22.22
N CYS A 277 -8.34 -2.29 23.54
CA CYS A 277 -7.95 -3.32 24.50
C CYS A 277 -8.90 -4.52 24.46
N GLN A 278 -10.21 -4.27 24.38
CA GLN A 278 -11.23 -5.32 24.32
C GLN A 278 -11.13 -6.11 23.01
N LEU A 279 -10.94 -5.44 21.87
CA LEU A 279 -10.76 -6.08 20.58
C LEU A 279 -9.51 -6.99 20.57
N LYS A 280 -8.37 -6.50 21.09
CA LYS A 280 -7.15 -7.31 21.25
C LYS A 280 -7.34 -8.51 22.17
N ALA A 281 -8.29 -8.48 23.11
CA ALA A 281 -8.57 -9.63 23.95
C ALA A 281 -9.23 -10.77 23.14
N PHE A 282 -10.10 -10.44 22.19
CA PHE A 282 -10.67 -11.43 21.26
C PHE A 282 -9.59 -12.01 20.34
N ASP A 283 -8.67 -11.18 19.82
CA ASP A 283 -7.54 -11.65 19.00
C ASP A 283 -6.66 -12.64 19.79
N LYS A 284 -6.38 -12.36 21.06
CA LYS A 284 -5.65 -13.28 21.93
C LYS A 284 -6.40 -14.59 22.18
N GLY A 285 -7.73 -14.52 22.33
CA GLY A 285 -8.58 -15.71 22.44
C GLY A 285 -8.48 -16.58 21.19
N PHE A 286 -8.58 -15.95 20.01
CA PHE A 286 -8.40 -16.61 18.72
C PHE A 286 -7.03 -17.29 18.58
N ILE A 287 -5.94 -16.55 18.82
CA ILE A 287 -4.58 -17.09 18.75
C ILE A 287 -4.44 -18.28 19.71
N SER A 288 -4.88 -18.13 20.96
CA SER A 288 -4.76 -19.18 21.97
C SER A 288 -5.51 -20.47 21.60
N GLU A 289 -6.61 -20.38 20.84
CA GLU A 289 -7.39 -21.54 20.43
C GLU A 289 -6.81 -22.20 19.16
N CYS A 290 -6.21 -21.41 18.28
CA CYS A 290 -5.98 -21.80 16.88
C CYS A 290 -4.51 -21.85 16.42
N ASP A 291 -3.56 -21.29 17.18
CA ASP A 291 -2.12 -21.29 16.84
C ASP A 291 -1.62 -22.70 16.45
N LYS A 292 -1.90 -23.68 17.30
CA LYS A 292 -1.48 -25.09 17.13
C LYS A 292 -1.98 -25.79 15.86
N LEU A 293 -2.94 -25.23 15.12
CA LEU A 293 -3.62 -25.94 14.02
C LEU A 293 -2.71 -26.19 12.82
N ASP A 294 -1.65 -25.39 12.66
CA ASP A 294 -0.66 -25.60 11.61
C ASP A 294 0.49 -26.56 12.00
N GLY A 295 0.39 -27.15 13.20
CA GLY A 295 1.40 -28.05 13.77
C GLY A 295 2.55 -27.35 14.49
N VAL A 296 2.54 -26.01 14.55
CA VAL A 296 3.51 -25.17 15.25
C VAL A 296 2.78 -24.33 16.31
N ILE A 297 3.46 -23.99 17.40
CA ILE A 297 2.95 -23.04 18.40
C ILE A 297 3.96 -21.91 18.45
N ASP A 298 3.70 -20.87 17.67
CA ASP A 298 4.60 -19.73 17.45
C ASP A 298 3.89 -18.37 17.64
N GLY A 299 2.63 -18.41 18.09
CA GLY A 299 1.76 -17.24 18.21
C GLY A 299 1.12 -16.80 16.88
N VAL A 300 1.30 -17.56 15.80
CA VAL A 300 0.78 -17.25 14.46
C VAL A 300 -0.27 -18.27 14.06
N VAL A 301 -1.51 -17.81 13.85
CA VAL A 301 -2.55 -18.67 13.27
C VAL A 301 -2.40 -18.70 11.75
N SER A 302 -1.70 -19.71 11.23
CA SER A 302 -1.60 -19.92 9.77
C SER A 302 -2.85 -20.58 9.19
N ASP A 303 -3.44 -21.54 9.90
CA ASP A 303 -4.63 -22.27 9.45
C ASP A 303 -5.94 -21.64 9.96
N ILE A 304 -6.24 -20.44 9.46
CA ILE A 304 -7.42 -19.67 9.89
C ILE A 304 -8.73 -20.39 9.52
N ASN A 305 -8.77 -21.08 8.37
CA ASN A 305 -10.01 -21.70 7.86
C ASN A 305 -10.49 -22.89 8.69
N HIS A 306 -9.60 -23.56 9.44
CA HIS A 306 -9.95 -24.67 10.32
C HIS A 306 -10.06 -24.26 11.80
N CYS A 307 -9.93 -22.97 12.10
CA CYS A 307 -10.04 -22.45 13.46
C CYS A 307 -11.48 -22.52 14.00
N PRO A 308 -11.73 -23.22 15.12
CA PRO A 308 -13.08 -23.32 15.70
C PRO A 308 -13.47 -22.11 16.58
N PHE A 309 -12.61 -21.09 16.68
CA PHE A 309 -12.82 -19.95 17.56
C PHE A 309 -14.17 -19.26 17.27
N ASP A 310 -14.94 -19.07 18.32
CA ASP A 310 -16.19 -18.30 18.32
C ASP A 310 -16.08 -17.23 19.41
N PRO A 311 -16.29 -15.93 19.12
CA PRO A 311 -16.26 -14.87 20.13
C PRO A 311 -17.15 -15.11 21.35
N SER A 312 -18.22 -15.91 21.21
CA SER A 312 -19.08 -16.30 22.33
C SER A 312 -18.39 -17.18 23.37
N SER A 313 -17.32 -17.88 23.01
CA SER A 313 -16.50 -18.65 23.97
C SER A 313 -15.87 -17.76 25.04
N MET A 314 -15.72 -16.46 24.75
CA MET A 314 -15.13 -15.49 25.66
C MET A 314 -16.13 -14.80 26.61
N VAL A 315 -17.43 -15.03 26.45
CA VAL A 315 -18.47 -14.37 27.26
C VAL A 315 -18.35 -14.77 28.74
N GLY A 316 -18.41 -13.77 29.61
CA GLY A 316 -18.26 -13.96 31.07
C GLY A 316 -16.82 -13.94 31.57
N LEU A 317 -15.81 -13.93 30.69
CA LEU A 317 -14.43 -13.71 31.09
C LEU A 317 -14.22 -12.25 31.52
N THR A 318 -13.56 -12.07 32.66
CA THR A 318 -13.16 -10.76 33.17
C THR A 318 -11.69 -10.52 32.87
N LEU A 319 -11.39 -9.39 32.24
CA LEU A 319 -10.05 -9.02 31.78
C LEU A 319 -9.73 -7.55 32.13
N PRO A 320 -8.46 -7.23 32.45
CA PRO A 320 -8.06 -5.87 32.73
C PRO A 320 -7.96 -5.09 31.41
N CYS A 321 -8.84 -4.10 31.21
CA CYS A 321 -8.78 -3.18 30.09
C CYS A 321 -8.98 -1.74 30.52
N ASP A 322 -8.18 -0.85 29.94
CA ASP A 322 -8.30 0.60 30.11
C ASP A 322 -8.35 1.04 31.59
N GLY A 323 -7.58 0.35 32.44
CA GLY A 323 -7.47 0.65 33.87
C GLY A 323 -8.61 0.10 34.75
N ARG A 324 -9.46 -0.78 34.23
CA ARG A 324 -10.53 -1.45 34.99
C ARG A 324 -10.69 -2.93 34.62
N ASP A 325 -11.33 -3.69 35.50
CA ASP A 325 -11.80 -5.03 35.18
C ASP A 325 -13.05 -4.95 34.30
N TRP A 326 -13.01 -5.61 33.14
CA TRP A 326 -14.09 -5.66 32.16
C TRP A 326 -14.57 -7.08 31.95
N THR A 327 -15.87 -7.34 32.05
CA THR A 327 -16.45 -8.65 31.76
C THR A 327 -17.07 -8.66 30.37
N ILE A 328 -16.61 -9.56 29.51
CA ILE A 328 -17.12 -9.69 28.14
C ILE A 328 -18.60 -10.09 28.16
N THR A 329 -19.40 -9.37 27.40
CA THR A 329 -20.83 -9.60 27.23
C THR A 329 -21.15 -10.30 25.92
N GLN A 330 -22.32 -10.94 25.84
CA GLN A 330 -22.81 -11.54 24.60
C GLN A 330 -22.93 -10.52 23.46
N LYS A 331 -23.33 -9.28 23.76
CA LYS A 331 -23.45 -8.21 22.76
C LYS A 331 -22.10 -7.86 22.12
N GLU A 332 -21.04 -7.84 22.92
CA GLU A 332 -19.69 -7.59 22.41
C GLU A 332 -19.20 -8.73 21.52
N ALA A 333 -19.42 -9.98 21.94
CA ALA A 333 -19.12 -11.15 21.13
C ALA A 333 -19.89 -11.13 19.78
N ASP A 334 -21.17 -10.74 19.80
CA ASP A 334 -21.99 -10.59 18.59
C ASP A 334 -21.50 -9.46 17.68
N VAL A 335 -21.06 -8.34 18.25
CA VAL A 335 -20.43 -7.25 17.49
C VAL A 335 -19.17 -7.75 16.79
N VAL A 336 -18.23 -8.36 17.53
CA VAL A 336 -16.99 -8.90 16.96
C VAL A 336 -17.28 -9.88 15.83
N ARG A 337 -18.20 -10.84 16.04
CA ARG A 337 -18.64 -11.77 15.00
C ARG A 337 -19.12 -11.07 13.73
N LYS A 338 -19.91 -9.99 13.86
CA LYS A 338 -20.40 -9.20 12.70
C LYS A 338 -19.29 -8.42 12.01
N ILE A 339 -18.28 -7.94 12.73
CA ILE A 339 -17.11 -7.27 12.14
C ILE A 339 -16.38 -8.24 11.21
N HIS A 340 -16.12 -9.47 11.66
CA HIS A 340 -15.45 -10.51 10.87
C HIS A 340 -16.30 -11.05 9.71
N ALA A 341 -17.64 -11.06 9.85
CA ALA A 341 -18.53 -11.47 8.76
C ALA A 341 -18.43 -10.57 7.51
N GLY A 342 -18.06 -9.30 7.70
CA GLY A 342 -18.00 -8.29 6.64
C GLY A 342 -19.34 -7.68 6.31
N VAL A 343 -19.37 -6.87 5.25
CA VAL A 343 -20.56 -6.12 4.83
C VAL A 343 -21.66 -7.10 4.46
N VAL A 344 -22.66 -7.25 5.33
CA VAL A 344 -23.81 -8.15 5.15
C VAL A 344 -25.11 -7.37 5.23
N THR A 345 -26.10 -7.77 4.42
CA THR A 345 -27.47 -7.26 4.55
C THR A 345 -28.12 -7.80 5.83
N LYS A 346 -29.25 -7.18 6.26
CA LYS A 346 -30.08 -7.72 7.36
C LYS A 346 -30.61 -9.14 7.10
N THR A 347 -30.67 -9.57 5.84
CA THR A 347 -31.05 -10.93 5.44
C THR A 347 -29.88 -11.93 5.41
N GLY A 348 -28.66 -11.48 5.76
CA GLY A 348 -27.46 -12.31 5.78
C GLY A 348 -26.74 -12.45 4.44
N ARG A 349 -27.12 -11.70 3.41
CA ARG A 349 -26.40 -11.71 2.12
C ARG A 349 -25.08 -10.96 2.28
N LYS A 350 -23.96 -11.65 2.04
CA LYS A 350 -22.62 -11.04 2.00
C LYS A 350 -22.48 -10.17 0.75
N LEU A 351 -22.10 -8.91 0.95
CA LEU A 351 -21.77 -7.94 -0.10
C LEU A 351 -20.26 -7.80 -0.25
N TRP A 352 -19.53 -7.81 0.87
CA TRP A 352 -18.08 -7.70 0.87
C TRP A 352 -17.45 -8.41 2.07
N PHE A 353 -16.14 -8.64 2.02
CA PHE A 353 -15.40 -9.37 3.03
C PHE A 353 -15.22 -8.54 4.31
N GLY A 354 -15.20 -9.25 5.44
CA GLY A 354 -14.78 -8.71 6.73
C GLY A 354 -13.31 -8.99 6.96
N TYR A 355 -12.84 -8.63 8.14
CA TYR A 355 -11.45 -8.87 8.54
C TYR A 355 -11.32 -10.28 9.11
N GLU A 356 -10.16 -10.90 8.93
CA GLU A 356 -9.87 -12.19 9.55
C GLU A 356 -9.74 -12.03 11.07
N TYR A 357 -9.96 -13.10 11.83
CA TYR A 357 -9.63 -13.10 13.25
C TYR A 357 -8.12 -12.93 13.44
N GLY A 358 -7.71 -12.22 14.50
CA GLY A 358 -6.30 -11.87 14.72
C GLY A 358 -5.84 -10.62 13.98
N THR A 359 -6.73 -9.92 13.26
CA THR A 359 -6.49 -8.60 12.69
C THR A 359 -6.52 -7.52 13.77
N THR A 360 -5.47 -6.70 13.86
CA THR A 360 -5.49 -5.56 14.80
C THR A 360 -6.44 -4.47 14.30
N PHE A 361 -7.47 -4.12 15.05
CA PHE A 361 -8.50 -3.18 14.59
C PHE A 361 -8.11 -1.69 14.66
N SER A 362 -6.97 -1.29 14.08
CA SER A 362 -6.48 0.10 14.14
C SER A 362 -7.45 1.12 13.51
N ILE A 363 -8.30 0.68 12.58
CA ILE A 363 -9.36 1.49 11.95
C ILE A 363 -10.58 1.75 12.85
N VAL A 364 -10.74 1.00 13.94
CA VAL A 364 -11.82 1.23 14.91
C VAL A 364 -11.46 2.45 15.76
N ASN A 365 -12.20 3.53 15.56
CA ASN A 365 -12.04 4.76 16.31
C ASN A 365 -13.06 4.84 17.45
N THR A 366 -12.62 4.53 18.66
CA THR A 366 -13.45 4.64 19.87
C THR A 366 -12.71 5.38 20.96
N THR A 367 -13.42 6.19 21.72
CA THR A 367 -12.89 6.92 22.88
C THR A 367 -13.65 6.52 24.14
N MET A 368 -12.92 6.25 25.23
CA MET A 368 -13.51 6.12 26.54
C MET A 368 -13.56 7.50 27.23
N LEU A 369 -14.76 7.93 27.62
CA LEU A 369 -14.99 9.16 28.36
C LEU A 369 -14.65 8.98 29.86
N PRO A 370 -14.45 10.08 30.62
CA PRO A 370 -14.10 10.01 32.05
C PRO A 370 -15.11 9.26 32.92
N ASP A 371 -16.38 9.18 32.50
CA ASP A 371 -17.44 8.42 33.18
C ASP A 371 -17.43 6.91 32.83
N GLY A 372 -16.51 6.47 31.98
CA GLY A 372 -16.37 5.09 31.53
C GLY A 372 -17.25 4.71 30.34
N THR A 373 -18.01 5.66 29.78
CA THR A 373 -18.78 5.49 28.53
C THR A 373 -17.83 5.39 27.34
N ILE A 374 -18.05 4.42 26.46
CA ILE A 374 -17.29 4.30 25.21
C ILE A 374 -18.14 4.89 24.08
N ILE A 375 -17.56 5.83 23.34
CA ILE A 375 -18.18 6.45 22.16
C ILE A 375 -17.39 6.11 20.90
N GLY A 376 -18.09 5.95 19.78
CA GLY A 376 -17.48 5.81 18.47
C GLY A 376 -17.15 7.16 17.82
N GLY A 377 -16.14 7.17 16.97
CA GLY A 377 -15.77 8.29 16.11
C GLY A 377 -15.59 7.85 14.65
N PRO A 378 -15.61 8.80 13.72
CA PRO A 378 -15.38 8.51 12.31
C PRO A 378 -13.93 8.08 12.02
N ASN A 379 -13.72 7.28 10.97
CA ASN A 379 -12.40 7.11 10.36
C ASN A 379 -12.27 7.92 9.06
N SER A 380 -11.03 8.31 8.73
CA SER A 380 -10.75 9.27 7.65
C SER A 380 -11.14 8.77 6.26
N ILE A 381 -11.00 7.46 6.00
CA ILE A 381 -11.32 6.87 4.69
C ILE A 381 -12.83 6.88 4.46
N SER A 382 -13.63 6.40 5.41
CA SER A 382 -15.10 6.41 5.25
C SER A 382 -15.68 7.83 5.23
N SER A 383 -15.15 8.72 6.07
CA SER A 383 -15.54 10.14 6.10
C SER A 383 -15.07 10.92 4.89
N THR A 384 -14.22 10.32 4.06
CA THR A 384 -13.90 10.81 2.72
C THR A 384 -14.85 10.18 1.70
N TRP A 385 -14.88 8.85 1.59
CA TRP A 385 -15.58 8.17 0.51
C TRP A 385 -17.08 8.50 0.45
N ILE A 386 -17.78 8.42 1.58
CA ILE A 386 -19.24 8.56 1.59
C ILE A 386 -19.67 10.03 1.36
N PRO A 387 -19.21 11.02 2.15
CA PRO A 387 -19.70 12.39 2.00
C PRO A 387 -19.29 13.01 0.66
N PHE A 388 -18.06 12.73 0.19
CA PHE A 388 -17.48 13.39 -0.97
C PHE A 388 -17.76 12.66 -2.28
N PHE A 389 -17.57 11.34 -2.33
CA PHE A 389 -17.66 10.59 -3.60
C PHE A 389 -19.03 10.00 -3.88
N LEU A 390 -19.86 9.77 -2.85
CA LEU A 390 -21.20 9.20 -3.04
C LEU A 390 -22.29 10.24 -2.85
N GLN A 391 -22.21 11.05 -1.80
CA GLN A 391 -23.31 11.93 -1.43
C GLN A 391 -23.18 13.35 -2.01
N GLY A 392 -21.97 13.80 -2.35
CA GLY A 392 -21.73 15.20 -2.72
C GLY A 392 -22.18 16.18 -1.62
N ASN A 393 -22.12 15.74 -0.36
CA ASN A 393 -22.57 16.49 0.81
C ASN A 393 -21.62 16.24 1.97
N THR A 394 -20.73 17.19 2.22
CA THR A 394 -19.69 17.07 3.25
C THR A 394 -20.22 17.19 4.68
N SER A 395 -21.52 17.49 4.85
CA SER A 395 -22.17 17.53 6.16
C SER A 395 -22.63 16.14 6.64
N VAL A 396 -22.54 15.11 5.79
CA VAL A 396 -22.90 13.73 6.16
C VAL A 396 -21.94 13.21 7.22
N ASN A 397 -22.49 12.88 8.38
CA ASN A 397 -21.78 12.18 9.43
C ASN A 397 -21.95 10.67 9.27
N VAL A 398 -20.85 9.97 8.94
CA VAL A 398 -20.85 8.52 8.72
C VAL A 398 -21.24 7.71 9.96
N MET A 399 -21.18 8.31 11.15
CA MET A 399 -21.59 7.67 12.41
C MET A 399 -23.12 7.58 12.58
N ASP A 400 -23.89 8.28 11.75
CA ASP A 400 -25.35 8.23 11.75
C ASP A 400 -25.91 7.14 10.81
N LEU A 401 -25.03 6.44 10.08
CA LEU A 401 -25.39 5.43 9.08
C LEU A 401 -25.61 4.05 9.71
N ASN A 402 -26.72 3.40 9.35
CA ASN A 402 -27.05 2.03 9.73
C ASN A 402 -26.80 1.04 8.57
N VAL A 403 -27.04 -0.27 8.77
CA VAL A 403 -26.80 -1.29 7.74
C VAL A 403 -27.56 -1.04 6.44
N ASP A 404 -28.80 -0.55 6.49
CA ASP A 404 -29.58 -0.31 5.27
C ASP A 404 -28.96 0.83 4.45
N ASP A 405 -28.54 1.92 5.11
CA ASP A 405 -27.84 3.03 4.46
C ASP A 405 -26.53 2.55 3.80
N ILE A 406 -25.78 1.69 4.51
CA ILE A 406 -24.53 1.12 3.99
C ILE A 406 -24.79 0.22 2.78
N VAL A 407 -25.85 -0.58 2.78
CA VAL A 407 -26.22 -1.44 1.64
C VAL A 407 -26.61 -0.60 0.42
N GLU A 408 -27.36 0.49 0.62
CA GLU A 408 -27.73 1.41 -0.46
C GLU A 408 -26.49 2.12 -1.04
N LEU A 409 -25.65 2.69 -0.18
CA LEU A 409 -24.40 3.33 -0.56
C LEU A 409 -23.44 2.36 -1.26
N PHE A 410 -23.40 1.10 -0.85
CA PHE A 410 -22.59 0.06 -1.51
C PHE A 410 -23.03 -0.16 -2.96
N ALA A 411 -24.34 -0.29 -3.20
CA ALA A 411 -24.88 -0.43 -4.54
C ALA A 411 -24.62 0.83 -5.39
N GLN A 412 -24.84 2.01 -4.80
CA GLN A 412 -24.55 3.30 -5.44
C GLN A 412 -23.08 3.40 -5.86
N SER A 413 -22.16 3.00 -4.98
CA SER A 413 -20.73 3.04 -5.22
C SER A 413 -20.31 2.18 -6.42
N GLY A 414 -20.88 0.98 -6.54
CA GLY A 414 -20.67 0.12 -7.71
C GLY A 414 -21.17 0.77 -9.01
N ILE A 415 -22.35 1.37 -8.99
CA ILE A 415 -22.96 2.04 -10.16
C ILE A 415 -22.14 3.26 -10.59
N GLN A 416 -21.74 4.11 -9.65
CA GLN A 416 -21.07 5.38 -9.95
C GLN A 416 -19.59 5.18 -10.32
N TRP A 417 -18.89 4.28 -9.63
CA TRP A 417 -17.42 4.23 -9.65
C TRP A 417 -16.82 2.90 -10.10
N GLY A 418 -17.62 1.85 -10.27
CA GLY A 418 -17.12 0.52 -10.67
C GLY A 418 -16.29 0.57 -11.97
N GLY A 419 -16.77 1.27 -12.99
CA GLY A 419 -16.07 1.37 -14.28
C GLY A 419 -14.74 2.16 -14.23
N SER A 420 -14.61 3.14 -13.32
CA SER A 420 -13.41 3.97 -13.23
C SER A 420 -12.40 3.43 -12.23
N MET A 421 -12.84 2.96 -11.07
CA MET A 421 -12.00 2.59 -9.94
C MET A 421 -12.05 1.12 -9.53
N GLY A 422 -13.01 0.35 -10.02
CA GLY A 422 -13.22 -1.05 -9.60
C GLY A 422 -11.92 -1.85 -9.60
N THR A 423 -11.11 -1.74 -10.65
CA THR A 423 -9.84 -2.47 -10.79
C THR A 423 -10.07 -4.00 -10.63
N ASP A 424 -11.15 -4.49 -11.22
CA ASP A 424 -11.74 -5.82 -11.04
C ASP A 424 -11.80 -6.62 -12.36
N ILE A 425 -11.00 -6.23 -13.36
CA ILE A 425 -10.92 -6.93 -14.66
C ILE A 425 -10.01 -8.15 -14.51
N ALA A 426 -10.58 -9.34 -14.39
CA ALA A 426 -9.81 -10.57 -14.18
C ALA A 426 -9.21 -11.18 -15.48
N ASP A 427 -9.70 -10.79 -16.67
CA ASP A 427 -9.00 -11.14 -17.92
C ASP A 427 -7.80 -10.21 -18.11
N ILE A 428 -6.65 -10.71 -17.69
CA ILE A 428 -5.35 -10.03 -17.77
C ILE A 428 -4.39 -10.75 -18.73
N SER A 429 -4.95 -11.48 -19.71
CA SER A 429 -4.19 -12.18 -20.77
C SER A 429 -3.25 -11.24 -21.53
N ALA A 430 -3.65 -10.00 -21.79
CA ALA A 430 -2.81 -9.02 -22.49
C ALA A 430 -1.48 -8.73 -21.75
N PHE A 431 -1.46 -8.76 -20.42
CA PHE A 431 -0.22 -8.59 -19.64
C PHE A 431 0.68 -9.82 -19.71
N HIS A 432 0.08 -11.02 -19.67
CA HIS A 432 0.80 -12.27 -19.93
C HIS A 432 1.43 -12.29 -21.33
N ASP A 433 0.67 -11.94 -22.35
CA ASP A 433 1.09 -11.95 -23.75
C ASP A 433 2.17 -10.89 -24.03
N ALA A 434 2.18 -9.79 -23.24
CA ALA A 434 3.25 -8.80 -23.22
C ALA A 434 4.56 -9.32 -22.56
N GLY A 435 4.53 -10.50 -21.93
CA GLY A 435 5.67 -11.11 -21.22
C GLY A 435 5.77 -10.71 -19.75
N GLY A 436 4.77 -9.99 -19.22
CA GLY A 436 4.78 -9.45 -17.86
C GLY A 436 4.83 -10.49 -16.76
N LYS A 437 5.31 -10.09 -15.58
CA LYS A 437 5.30 -10.87 -14.33
C LYS A 437 4.63 -10.09 -13.21
N LEU A 438 3.63 -10.69 -12.58
CA LEU A 438 2.89 -10.12 -11.46
C LEU A 438 3.21 -10.90 -10.19
N LEU A 439 3.77 -10.22 -9.18
CA LEU A 439 3.95 -10.76 -7.85
C LEU A 439 3.10 -9.95 -6.86
N THR A 440 2.31 -10.66 -6.06
CA THR A 440 1.51 -10.07 -5.00
C THR A 440 1.77 -10.81 -3.71
N TRP A 441 1.94 -10.10 -2.61
CA TRP A 441 1.72 -10.67 -1.29
C TRP A 441 0.68 -9.86 -0.50
N HIS A 442 -0.01 -10.52 0.43
CA HIS A 442 -1.04 -9.91 1.26
C HIS A 442 -0.96 -10.45 2.69
N GLY A 443 -0.90 -9.55 3.67
CA GLY A 443 -1.05 -9.90 5.07
C GLY A 443 -2.44 -10.48 5.36
N MET A 444 -2.51 -11.60 6.07
CA MET A 444 -3.79 -12.21 6.43
C MET A 444 -4.45 -11.52 7.63
N ALA A 445 -3.67 -10.78 8.42
CA ALA A 445 -4.14 -9.97 9.53
C ALA A 445 -4.30 -8.48 9.13
N ASP A 446 -4.44 -8.19 7.83
CA ASP A 446 -4.57 -6.84 7.28
C ASP A 446 -5.83 -6.14 7.79
N GLU A 447 -5.64 -4.99 8.41
CA GLU A 447 -6.69 -4.22 9.08
C GLU A 447 -7.33 -3.12 8.24
N ASN A 448 -6.88 -2.95 6.99
CA ASN A 448 -7.39 -1.96 6.06
C ASN A 448 -8.07 -2.62 4.86
N VAL A 449 -7.41 -3.62 4.27
CA VAL A 449 -7.84 -4.29 3.04
C VAL A 449 -8.01 -5.78 3.36
N PRO A 450 -9.25 -6.31 3.37
CA PRO A 450 -9.45 -7.73 3.58
C PRO A 450 -8.74 -8.61 2.52
N PRO A 451 -7.91 -9.58 2.92
CA PRO A 451 -7.10 -10.41 2.02
C PRO A 451 -7.94 -11.27 1.07
N ASN A 452 -9.18 -11.61 1.47
CA ASN A 452 -10.07 -12.43 0.64
C ASN A 452 -10.43 -11.74 -0.68
N GLY A 453 -10.34 -10.41 -0.78
CA GLY A 453 -10.48 -9.71 -2.06
C GLY A 453 -9.37 -10.05 -3.06
N THR A 454 -8.15 -10.24 -2.58
CA THR A 454 -7.02 -10.72 -3.41
C THR A 454 -7.20 -12.19 -3.79
N VAL A 455 -7.67 -13.03 -2.87
CA VAL A 455 -7.97 -14.45 -3.15
C VAL A 455 -9.09 -14.58 -4.18
N LEU A 456 -10.14 -13.76 -4.06
CA LEU A 456 -11.24 -13.70 -5.03
C LEU A 456 -10.72 -13.35 -6.42
N TYR A 457 -9.92 -12.29 -6.54
CA TYR A 457 -9.35 -11.88 -7.83
C TYR A 457 -8.47 -12.97 -8.42
N ARG A 458 -7.55 -13.55 -7.61
CA ARG A 458 -6.67 -14.64 -8.05
C ARG A 458 -7.47 -15.81 -8.62
N THR A 459 -8.55 -16.20 -7.94
CA THR A 459 -9.45 -17.28 -8.35
C THR A 459 -10.16 -16.95 -9.67
N GLN A 460 -10.68 -15.72 -9.82
CA GLN A 460 -11.32 -15.30 -11.08
C GLN A 460 -10.35 -15.33 -12.27
N VAL A 461 -9.09 -14.96 -12.06
CA VAL A 461 -8.05 -15.07 -13.10
C VAL A 461 -7.80 -16.54 -13.46
N GLU A 462 -7.77 -17.46 -12.49
CA GLU A 462 -7.64 -18.90 -12.75
C GLU A 462 -8.82 -19.43 -13.58
N ASP A 463 -10.04 -19.06 -13.21
CA ASP A 463 -11.26 -19.50 -13.89
C ASP A 463 -11.28 -19.08 -15.37
N ILE A 464 -10.73 -17.89 -15.68
CA ILE A 464 -10.69 -17.34 -17.04
C ILE A 464 -9.47 -17.85 -17.83
N LEU A 465 -8.29 -17.91 -17.21
CA LEU A 465 -7.00 -18.13 -17.90
C LEU A 465 -6.42 -19.54 -17.75
N GLY A 466 -7.26 -20.52 -17.40
CA GLY A 466 -6.93 -21.94 -17.53
C GLY A 466 -6.33 -22.60 -16.27
N GLY A 467 -6.65 -22.07 -15.10
CA GLY A 467 -6.39 -22.69 -13.80
C GLY A 467 -5.05 -22.31 -13.15
N ASN A 468 -4.89 -22.71 -11.88
CA ASN A 468 -3.76 -22.33 -11.04
C ASN A 468 -2.39 -22.57 -11.68
N LYS A 469 -2.19 -23.75 -12.28
CA LYS A 469 -0.89 -24.15 -12.86
C LYS A 469 -0.41 -23.16 -13.92
N LEU A 470 -1.27 -22.79 -14.88
CA LEU A 470 -0.91 -21.88 -15.97
C LEU A 470 -0.70 -20.47 -15.46
N VAL A 471 -1.57 -20.00 -14.57
CA VAL A 471 -1.43 -18.63 -14.06
C VAL A 471 -0.17 -18.48 -13.18
N ASN A 472 0.22 -19.50 -12.42
CA ASN A 472 1.44 -19.47 -11.60
C ASN A 472 2.76 -19.38 -12.40
N GLU A 473 2.72 -19.50 -13.73
CA GLU A 473 3.88 -19.29 -14.60
C GLU A 473 4.25 -17.81 -14.77
N TRP A 474 3.33 -16.88 -14.42
CA TRP A 474 3.54 -15.44 -14.61
C TRP A 474 2.82 -14.53 -13.60
N TYR A 475 1.84 -15.04 -12.83
CA TYR A 475 1.17 -14.34 -11.73
C TYR A 475 1.15 -15.20 -10.47
N ARG A 476 1.86 -14.74 -9.41
CA ARG A 476 1.94 -15.43 -8.10
C ARG A 476 1.43 -14.56 -6.98
N VAL A 477 0.62 -15.17 -6.10
CA VAL A 477 0.12 -14.59 -4.85
C VAL A 477 0.72 -15.34 -3.67
N PHE A 478 1.18 -14.62 -2.65
CA PHE A 478 1.68 -15.15 -1.38
C PHE A 478 0.86 -14.56 -0.22
N LEU A 479 0.23 -15.42 0.59
CA LEU A 479 -0.52 -14.98 1.77
C LEU A 479 0.38 -15.07 3.00
N ALA A 480 0.39 -14.03 3.82
CA ALA A 480 1.28 -13.90 4.98
C ALA A 480 0.48 -13.93 6.29
N PRO A 481 0.38 -15.08 6.99
CA PRO A 481 -0.30 -15.19 8.28
C PRO A 481 0.24 -14.20 9.31
N GLY A 482 -0.63 -13.62 10.14
CA GLY A 482 -0.22 -12.71 11.23
C GLY A 482 0.46 -11.40 10.81
N VAL A 483 0.50 -11.10 9.50
CA VAL A 483 1.01 -9.83 8.96
C VAL A 483 -0.15 -8.89 8.69
N GLY A 484 -0.03 -7.65 9.15
CA GLY A 484 -0.99 -6.57 8.95
C GLY A 484 -0.83 -5.85 7.60
N HIS A 485 -1.45 -4.67 7.50
CA HIS A 485 -1.47 -3.92 6.25
C HIS A 485 -0.09 -3.44 5.81
N CYS A 486 0.40 -3.94 4.67
CA CYS A 486 1.70 -3.56 4.09
C CYS A 486 2.93 -3.78 5.00
N SER A 487 2.78 -4.60 6.05
CA SER A 487 3.62 -4.69 7.24
C SER A 487 3.47 -3.55 8.25
N SER A 488 3.53 -3.91 9.53
CA SER A 488 3.33 -3.01 10.67
C SER A 488 4.22 -3.39 11.85
N GLN A 489 4.37 -2.49 12.83
CA GLN A 489 5.02 -2.83 14.11
C GLN A 489 4.25 -3.85 14.94
N ASN A 490 2.98 -4.08 14.63
CA ASN A 490 2.12 -5.03 15.34
C ASN A 490 2.05 -6.39 14.64
N ASP A 491 2.80 -6.60 13.57
CA ASP A 491 2.88 -7.89 12.90
C ASP A 491 3.46 -8.92 13.87
N TYR A 492 2.82 -10.08 13.91
CA TYR A 492 3.24 -11.20 14.75
C TYR A 492 3.59 -12.43 13.92
N GLY A 493 3.45 -12.37 12.60
CA GLY A 493 3.81 -13.45 11.68
C GLY A 493 4.75 -13.04 10.54
N PRO A 494 5.10 -13.98 9.64
CA PRO A 494 6.22 -13.84 8.71
C PRO A 494 6.01 -12.77 7.63
N VAL A 495 6.74 -11.66 7.75
CA VAL A 495 6.76 -10.57 6.76
C VAL A 495 7.73 -10.91 5.64
N PRO A 496 7.30 -10.83 4.35
CA PRO A 496 8.19 -11.05 3.21
C PRO A 496 9.44 -10.17 3.22
N VAL A 497 10.57 -10.77 2.86
CA VAL A 497 11.86 -10.09 2.71
C VAL A 497 12.34 -10.19 1.27
N ASP A 498 12.88 -9.09 0.75
CA ASP A 498 13.42 -8.98 -0.61
C ASP A 498 12.45 -9.39 -1.74
N SER A 499 11.14 -9.18 -1.55
CA SER A 499 10.10 -9.58 -2.52
C SER A 499 10.27 -8.99 -3.93
N PHE A 500 10.80 -7.78 -4.03
CA PHE A 500 11.10 -7.13 -5.30
C PHE A 500 12.32 -7.74 -6.00
N ALA A 501 13.34 -8.17 -5.25
CA ALA A 501 14.47 -8.87 -5.84
C ALA A 501 14.04 -10.21 -6.46
N ALA A 502 13.10 -10.92 -5.82
CA ALA A 502 12.49 -12.13 -6.38
C ALA A 502 11.75 -11.85 -7.70
N LEU A 503 11.04 -10.71 -7.80
CA LEU A 503 10.41 -10.28 -9.05
C LEU A 503 11.44 -9.96 -10.15
N VAL A 504 12.51 -9.25 -9.82
CA VAL A 504 13.61 -8.94 -10.76
C VAL A 504 14.25 -10.23 -11.29
N ASP A 505 14.53 -11.19 -10.42
CA ASP A 505 15.09 -12.49 -10.83
C ASP A 505 14.12 -13.29 -11.72
N TRP A 506 12.81 -13.18 -11.47
CA TRP A 506 11.80 -13.80 -12.32
C TRP A 506 11.76 -13.18 -13.71
N VAL A 507 11.74 -11.84 -13.81
CA VAL A 507 11.68 -11.11 -15.08
C VAL A 507 12.96 -11.32 -15.88
N GLU A 508 14.13 -11.14 -15.27
CA GLU A 508 15.40 -11.06 -16.02
C GLU A 508 16.08 -12.42 -16.22
N LYS A 509 15.84 -13.37 -15.31
CA LYS A 509 16.52 -14.68 -15.32
C LYS A 509 15.56 -15.85 -15.52
N GLY A 510 14.25 -15.60 -15.56
CA GLY A 510 13.23 -16.66 -15.63
C GLY A 510 13.13 -17.50 -14.36
N ILE A 511 13.67 -17.02 -13.23
CA ILE A 511 13.69 -17.75 -11.95
C ILE A 511 12.45 -17.34 -11.15
N ALA A 512 11.36 -18.08 -11.34
CA ALA A 512 10.12 -17.82 -10.62
C ALA A 512 10.23 -18.26 -9.15
N PRO A 513 9.80 -17.44 -8.16
CA PRO A 513 9.99 -17.74 -6.74
C PRO A 513 9.14 -18.93 -6.27
N GLU A 514 9.76 -20.10 -6.06
CA GLU A 514 9.06 -21.30 -5.54
C GLU A 514 8.51 -21.09 -4.13
N THR A 515 9.19 -20.24 -3.35
CA THR A 515 8.74 -19.68 -2.08
C THR A 515 9.13 -18.21 -2.03
N LEU A 516 8.43 -17.41 -1.23
CA LEU A 516 8.83 -16.04 -0.92
C LEU A 516 9.49 -16.01 0.48
N PRO A 517 10.78 -15.62 0.59
CA PRO A 517 11.44 -15.51 1.89
C PRO A 517 10.67 -14.57 2.83
N ALA A 518 10.52 -14.97 4.09
CA ALA A 518 9.81 -14.16 5.08
C ALA A 518 10.31 -14.43 6.51
N MET A 519 10.23 -13.42 7.37
CA MET A 519 10.77 -13.46 8.74
C MET A 519 9.90 -12.68 9.73
N TYR A 520 10.00 -13.03 11.02
CA TYR A 520 9.37 -12.28 12.12
C TYR A 520 10.08 -12.57 13.44
N LYS A 521 9.65 -11.87 14.50
CA LYS A 521 10.04 -12.15 15.88
C LYS A 521 8.82 -12.50 16.70
N ASP A 522 8.92 -13.56 17.48
CA ASP A 522 7.87 -13.93 18.42
C ASP A 522 7.87 -13.01 19.66
N ALA A 523 6.94 -13.27 20.59
CA ALA A 523 6.79 -12.50 21.83
C ALA A 523 8.03 -12.55 22.75
N ASP A 524 8.84 -13.61 22.64
CA ASP A 524 10.08 -13.78 23.41
C ASP A 524 11.29 -13.13 22.72
N GLY A 525 11.09 -12.62 21.49
CA GLY A 525 12.11 -11.99 20.67
C GLY A 525 12.96 -12.97 19.85
N THR A 526 12.56 -14.24 19.80
CA THR A 526 13.21 -15.25 18.94
C THR A 526 12.94 -14.90 17.48
N GLU A 527 13.97 -14.98 16.64
CA GLU A 527 13.83 -14.77 15.20
C GLU A 527 13.36 -16.05 14.52
N TRP A 528 12.31 -15.92 13.71
CA TRP A 528 11.73 -16.98 12.91
C TRP A 528 11.90 -16.66 11.43
N SER A 529 12.30 -17.66 10.64
CA SER A 529 12.28 -17.64 9.18
C SER A 529 11.27 -18.65 8.70
N LYS A 530 10.18 -18.19 8.06
CA LYS A 530 9.07 -19.04 7.60
C LYS A 530 8.65 -18.57 6.21
N ASN A 531 9.28 -19.13 5.18
CA ASN A 531 9.01 -18.74 3.79
C ASN A 531 7.53 -19.01 3.43
N LEU A 532 6.95 -18.12 2.63
CA LEU A 532 5.59 -18.22 2.15
C LEU A 532 5.52 -19.05 0.86
N CYS A 533 4.44 -19.79 0.70
CA CYS A 533 4.18 -20.60 -0.49
C CYS A 533 3.26 -19.88 -1.48
N PRO A 534 3.40 -20.15 -2.79
CA PRO A 534 2.52 -19.59 -3.79
C PRO A 534 1.12 -20.20 -3.64
N PHE A 535 0.11 -19.33 -3.55
CA PHE A 535 -1.30 -19.73 -3.46
C PHE A 535 -1.70 -20.73 -4.58
N PRO A 536 -2.49 -21.77 -4.26
CA PRO A 536 -3.16 -22.05 -2.98
C PRO A 536 -2.31 -22.83 -1.96
N LYS A 537 -1.03 -23.08 -2.24
CA LYS A 537 -0.19 -23.85 -1.31
C LYS A 537 0.14 -23.06 -0.06
N VAL A 538 0.39 -23.80 1.01
CA VAL A 538 0.74 -23.31 2.33
C VAL A 538 2.10 -23.82 2.78
N SER A 539 2.73 -23.11 3.72
CA SER A 539 4.02 -23.49 4.30
C SER A 539 3.78 -24.49 5.43
N ARG A 540 3.96 -25.80 5.14
CA ARG A 540 3.70 -26.88 6.09
C ARG A 540 4.99 -27.32 6.79
N TYR A 541 4.94 -27.37 8.12
CA TYR A 541 5.95 -28.00 8.96
C TYR A 541 5.84 -29.53 8.85
N ASP A 542 6.94 -30.23 8.58
CA ASP A 542 6.93 -31.69 8.43
C ASP A 542 7.09 -32.47 9.75
N GLY A 543 7.11 -31.74 10.87
CA GLY A 543 7.32 -32.28 12.22
C GLY A 543 8.79 -32.54 12.57
N LYS A 544 9.73 -32.18 11.70
CA LYS A 544 11.17 -32.46 11.87
C LYS A 544 12.00 -31.18 11.76
N GLY A 545 13.09 -31.16 12.52
CA GLY A 545 14.01 -30.03 12.53
C GLY A 545 13.60 -28.93 13.50
N ASP A 546 14.20 -27.76 13.33
CA ASP A 546 13.92 -26.58 14.13
C ASP A 546 12.79 -25.78 13.46
N PRO A 547 11.62 -25.59 14.10
CA PRO A 547 10.50 -24.87 13.49
C PRO A 547 10.80 -23.38 13.27
N THR A 548 11.85 -22.83 13.86
CA THR A 548 12.27 -21.43 13.61
C THR A 548 12.96 -21.25 12.25
N LEU A 549 13.32 -22.34 11.56
CA LEU A 549 14.07 -22.32 10.30
C LEU A 549 13.18 -22.66 9.10
N ALA A 550 13.26 -21.85 8.05
CA ALA A 550 12.49 -22.06 6.82
C ALA A 550 12.78 -23.41 6.14
N SER A 551 13.96 -23.99 6.38
CA SER A 551 14.34 -25.31 5.86
C SER A 551 13.50 -26.46 6.42
N SER A 552 12.76 -26.24 7.50
CA SER A 552 11.89 -27.24 8.13
C SER A 552 10.47 -27.25 7.55
N TYR A 553 10.21 -26.42 6.53
CA TYR A 553 8.90 -26.28 5.89
C TYR A 553 8.95 -26.66 4.42
N SER A 554 7.80 -27.09 3.90
CA SER A 554 7.62 -27.37 2.47
C SER A 554 6.26 -26.89 1.99
N CYS A 555 6.16 -26.51 0.72
CA CYS A 555 4.88 -26.11 0.15
C CYS A 555 3.97 -27.31 -0.09
N ALA A 556 2.81 -27.28 0.59
CA ALA A 556 1.81 -28.33 0.56
C ALA A 556 0.40 -27.77 0.32
N ASP A 557 -0.56 -28.63 0.02
CA ASP A 557 -1.95 -28.23 -0.23
C ASP A 557 -2.73 -27.99 1.08
N SER A 558 -2.17 -28.39 2.23
CA SER A 558 -2.74 -28.24 3.57
C SER A 558 -1.63 -28.09 4.62
N TYR A 559 -1.94 -27.50 5.78
CA TYR A 559 -1.01 -27.37 6.89
C TYR A 559 -0.79 -28.69 7.64
N VAL A 560 -1.78 -29.58 7.63
CA VAL A 560 -1.66 -30.94 8.17
C VAL A 560 -1.40 -31.96 7.07
N GLY A 561 -0.75 -33.09 7.39
CA GLY A 561 -0.66 -34.23 6.48
C GLY A 561 -2.03 -34.88 6.29
N GLU A 562 -2.29 -35.43 5.10
CA GLU A 562 -3.34 -36.45 4.96
C GLU A 562 -2.80 -37.72 5.64
N ASP A 563 -3.23 -37.99 6.88
CA ASP A 563 -2.95 -39.25 7.58
C ASP A 563 -3.83 -40.40 7.06
#